data_AF-A0A961ZTY0-F1
#
_entry.id   AF-A0A961ZTY0-F1
#
_cell.length_a   1.000
_cell.length_b   1.000
_cell.length_c   1.000
_cell.angle_alpha   90.00
_cell.angle_beta   90.00
_cell.angle_gamma   90.00
#
_symmetry.space_group_name_H-M   'P 1'
#
loop_
_entity.id
_entity.type
_entity.pdbx_description
1 polymer ?
#
loop_
_entity_poly.entity_id
_entity_poly.type
_entity_poly.pdbx_seq_one_letter_code
_entity_poly.pdbx_strand_id
1 'polypeptide(L)'
;MVKRTPFVAVVGATVLLSLPLSASAADRSAYLAYCEKDNGAEATAKCACVADKIDATFKDKAMAFAYSSLTEGIGALSQADSGLNEDEEDRVVGQTYVILQGCGLAK
;
A
#
# COMPACT_ATOMS: atom_id res chain seq x y z
N MET A 1 -29.36 19.57 -45.08
CA MET A 1 -29.26 18.44 -44.12
C MET A 1 -27.81 18.40 -43.66
N VAL A 2 -27.36 18.51 -42.41
CA VAL A 2 -27.92 18.38 -41.05
C VAL A 2 -27.28 19.46 -40.15
N LYS A 3 -28.08 19.97 -39.22
CA LYS A 3 -27.83 20.98 -38.19
C LYS A 3 -27.11 20.36 -36.98
N ARG A 4 -26.04 20.98 -36.43
CA ARG A 4 -25.54 20.69 -35.07
C ARG A 4 -24.95 21.94 -34.40
N THR A 5 -25.71 22.45 -33.43
CA THR A 5 -25.27 23.36 -32.36
C THR A 5 -24.70 22.53 -31.18
N PRO A 6 -24.32 23.13 -30.05
CA PRO A 6 -22.97 23.31 -29.55
C PRO A 6 -22.57 22.27 -28.47
N PHE A 7 -21.32 21.81 -28.45
CA PHE A 7 -20.80 21.15 -27.24
C PHE A 7 -20.09 22.18 -26.38
N VAL A 8 -20.86 22.67 -25.41
CA VAL A 8 -20.40 23.28 -24.17
C VAL A 8 -19.24 22.44 -23.64
N ALA A 9 -18.04 23.03 -23.60
CA ALA A 9 -16.95 22.54 -22.79
C ALA A 9 -17.38 22.69 -21.33
N VAL A 10 -18.03 21.65 -20.80
CA VAL A 10 -18.26 21.51 -19.38
C VAL A 10 -16.87 21.47 -18.75
N VAL A 11 -16.53 22.56 -18.09
CA VAL A 11 -15.47 22.66 -17.10
C VAL A 11 -15.85 21.71 -15.97
N GLY A 12 -15.64 20.42 -16.21
CA GLY A 12 -15.64 19.39 -15.19
C GLY A 12 -14.27 19.41 -14.54
N ALA A 13 -14.03 20.45 -13.76
CA ALA A 13 -13.01 20.40 -12.73
C ALA A 13 -13.44 19.36 -11.70
N THR A 14 -13.26 18.07 -12.01
CA THR A 14 -13.00 17.08 -10.99
C THR A 14 -11.61 17.38 -10.46
N VAL A 15 -11.55 18.43 -9.63
CA VAL A 15 -10.67 18.44 -8.48
C VAL A 15 -11.13 17.24 -7.66
N LEU A 16 -10.62 16.06 -8.03
CA LEU A 16 -10.52 14.97 -7.07
C LEU A 16 -9.69 15.58 -5.96
N LEU A 17 -10.38 15.86 -4.85
CA LEU A 17 -9.75 16.28 -3.62
C LEU A 17 -8.69 15.23 -3.33
N SER A 18 -7.45 15.51 -3.70
CA SER A 18 -6.25 14.93 -3.14
C SER A 18 -6.12 15.45 -1.71
N LEU A 19 -7.15 15.17 -0.90
CA LEU A 19 -6.96 15.05 0.52
C LEU A 19 -5.81 14.06 0.66
N PRO A 20 -4.78 14.36 1.45
CA PRO A 20 -3.83 13.35 1.85
C PRO A 20 -4.63 12.36 2.71
N LEU A 21 -5.34 11.43 2.07
CA LEU A 21 -5.50 10.10 2.64
C LEU A 21 -4.05 9.67 2.78
N SER A 22 -3.54 9.83 4.01
CA SER A 22 -2.19 9.51 4.43
C SER A 22 -1.73 8.32 3.61
N ALA A 23 -0.63 8.44 2.84
CA ALA A 23 -0.22 7.42 1.86
C ALA A 23 -0.34 6.00 2.44
N SER A 24 -0.05 5.87 3.73
CA SER A 24 -0.28 4.71 4.59
C SER A 24 -1.67 4.04 4.54
N ALA A 25 -2.76 4.79 4.47
CA ALA A 25 -4.12 4.24 4.36
C ALA A 25 -4.38 3.65 2.96
N ALA A 26 -3.78 4.25 1.92
CA ALA A 26 -3.83 3.70 0.57
C ALA A 26 -2.95 2.44 0.46
N ASP A 27 -1.75 2.48 1.03
CA ASP A 27 -0.80 1.34 1.06
C ASP A 27 -1.38 0.15 1.83
N ARG A 28 -2.02 0.39 2.98
CA ARG A 28 -2.75 -0.62 3.75
C ARG A 28 -3.88 -1.25 2.94
N SER A 29 -4.67 -0.42 2.26
CA SER A 29 -5.79 -0.90 1.45
C SER A 29 -5.31 -1.70 0.25
N ALA A 30 -4.21 -1.28 -0.40
CA ALA A 30 -3.57 -2.00 -1.49
C ALA A 30 -3.04 -3.37 -1.03
N TYR A 31 -2.42 -3.43 0.14
CA TYR A 31 -1.97 -4.69 0.74
C TYR A 31 -3.12 -5.65 1.05
N LEU A 32 -4.22 -5.17 1.65
CA LEU A 32 -5.38 -6.01 1.92
C LEU A 32 -6.02 -6.52 0.63
N ALA A 33 -6.15 -5.67 -0.39
CA ALA A 33 -6.66 -6.06 -1.71
C ALA A 33 -5.75 -7.08 -2.42
N TYR A 34 -4.43 -6.91 -2.33
CA TYR A 34 -3.45 -7.90 -2.81
C TYR A 34 -3.63 -9.24 -2.10
N CYS A 35 -3.78 -9.21 -0.78
CA CYS A 35 -3.90 -10.43 0.00
C CYS A 35 -5.20 -11.20 -0.24
N GLU A 36 -6.33 -10.50 -0.41
CA GLU A 36 -7.60 -11.12 -0.78
C GLU A 36 -7.52 -11.83 -2.14
N LYS A 37 -6.78 -11.25 -3.09
CA LYS A 37 -6.64 -11.77 -4.44
C LYS A 37 -5.78 -13.03 -4.50
N ASP A 38 -4.67 -13.07 -3.76
CA ASP A 38 -3.66 -14.11 -3.91
C ASP A 38 -3.79 -15.28 -2.91
N ASN A 39 -4.48 -15.11 -1.78
CA ASN A 39 -4.45 -16.11 -0.70
C ASN A 39 -5.83 -16.56 -0.15
N GLY A 40 -6.94 -15.98 -0.60
CA GLY A 40 -8.29 -16.38 -0.18
C GLY A 40 -8.66 -15.98 1.27
N ALA A 41 -9.85 -16.37 1.73
CA ALA A 41 -10.47 -15.84 2.96
C ALA A 41 -9.71 -16.13 4.27
N GLU A 42 -9.01 -17.27 4.39
CA GLU A 42 -8.17 -17.59 5.56
C GLU A 42 -6.95 -16.67 5.66
N ALA A 43 -6.48 -16.14 4.54
CA ALA A 43 -5.36 -15.22 4.50
C ALA A 43 -5.79 -13.77 4.72
N THR A 44 -7.03 -13.39 4.40
CA THR A 44 -7.56 -12.06 4.71
C THR A 44 -7.45 -11.74 6.20
N ALA A 45 -7.78 -12.69 7.09
CA ALA A 45 -7.65 -12.51 8.54
C ALA A 45 -6.18 -12.36 8.99
N LYS A 46 -5.27 -13.11 8.37
CA LYS A 46 -3.84 -13.02 8.67
C LYS A 46 -3.22 -11.74 8.13
N CYS A 47 -3.67 -11.27 6.98
CA CYS A 47 -3.24 -10.00 6.40
C CYS A 47 -3.80 -8.81 7.18
N ALA A 48 -5.02 -8.90 7.71
CA ALA A 48 -5.51 -7.92 8.69
C ALA A 48 -4.59 -7.87 9.92
N CYS A 49 -4.20 -9.03 10.48
CA CYS A 49 -3.22 -9.10 11.58
C CYS A 49 -1.89 -8.42 11.24
N VAL A 50 -1.36 -8.65 10.03
CA VAL A 50 -0.10 -8.02 9.58
C VAL A 50 -0.26 -6.52 9.45
N ALA A 51 -1.33 -6.07 8.80
CA ALA A 51 -1.62 -4.65 8.63
C ALA A 51 -1.72 -3.93 9.98
N ASP A 52 -2.45 -4.48 10.94
CA ASP A 52 -2.61 -3.89 12.27
C ASP A 52 -1.29 -3.85 13.05
N LYS A 53 -0.42 -4.86 12.89
CA LYS A 53 0.91 -4.86 13.51
C LYS A 53 1.88 -3.89 12.84
N ILE A 54 1.80 -3.70 11.52
CA ILE A 54 2.58 -2.70 10.79
C ILE A 54 2.19 -1.30 11.24
N ASP A 55 0.89 -1.00 11.28
CA ASP A 55 0.35 0.28 11.76
C ASP A 55 0.75 0.59 13.20
N ALA A 56 0.90 -0.44 14.04
CA ALA A 56 1.34 -0.30 15.43
C ALA A 56 2.86 -0.17 15.59
N THR A 57 3.64 -0.73 14.66
CA THR A 57 5.11 -0.86 14.77
C THR A 57 5.84 0.25 14.03
N PHE A 58 5.35 0.66 12.86
CA PHE A 58 5.98 1.64 11.99
C PHE A 58 5.13 2.89 11.86
N LYS A 59 5.77 3.98 11.45
CA LYS A 59 5.12 5.27 11.16
C LYS A 59 5.73 5.90 9.93
N ASP A 60 5.01 6.85 9.35
CA ASP A 60 5.48 7.70 8.26
C ASP A 60 6.08 6.87 7.09
N LYS A 61 7.28 7.25 6.62
CA LYS A 61 8.00 6.58 5.53
C LYS A 61 8.31 5.09 5.81
N ALA A 62 8.54 4.71 7.06
CA ALA A 62 8.80 3.31 7.42
C ALA A 62 7.55 2.43 7.26
N MET A 63 6.37 2.97 7.55
CA MET A 63 5.10 2.27 7.34
C MET A 63 4.79 2.10 5.85
N ALA A 64 4.99 3.16 5.05
CA ALA A 64 4.81 3.09 3.60
C ALA A 64 5.77 2.04 2.97
N PHE A 65 7.04 2.05 3.38
CA PHE A 65 8.02 1.07 2.91
C PHE A 65 7.68 -0.37 3.33
N ALA A 66 7.21 -0.58 4.57
CA ALA A 66 6.75 -1.89 5.03
C ALA A 66 5.64 -2.44 4.13
N TYR A 67 4.61 -1.65 3.80
CA TYR A 67 3.56 -2.09 2.89
C TYR A 67 4.05 -2.31 1.47
N SER A 68 4.86 -1.40 0.92
CA SER A 68 5.48 -1.56 -0.40
C SER A 68 6.26 -2.86 -0.48
N SER A 69 6.93 -3.25 0.60
CA SER A 69 7.73 -4.48 0.64
C SER A 69 6.90 -5.75 0.58
N LEU A 70 5.64 -5.67 1.01
CA LEU A 70 4.69 -6.77 0.97
C LEU A 70 3.96 -6.87 -0.38
N THR A 71 3.74 -5.75 -1.07
CA THR A 71 2.93 -5.70 -2.30
C THR A 71 3.75 -5.77 -3.58
N GLU A 72 4.92 -5.12 -3.61
CA GLU A 72 5.68 -4.99 -4.86
C GLU A 72 6.75 -6.08 -5.06
N GLY A 73 7.05 -6.84 -4.00
CA GLY A 73 8.11 -7.85 -4.01
C GLY A 73 9.51 -7.24 -4.00
N ILE A 74 10.48 -8.01 -3.50
CA ILE A 74 11.85 -7.55 -3.19
C ILE A 74 12.55 -6.86 -4.39
N GLY A 75 12.24 -7.27 -5.63
CA GLY A 75 12.84 -6.70 -6.84
C GLY A 75 12.33 -5.30 -7.24
N ALA A 76 11.11 -4.93 -6.84
CA ALA A 76 10.55 -3.60 -7.11
C ALA A 76 11.00 -2.57 -6.05
N LEU A 77 11.21 -3.03 -4.81
CA LEU A 77 11.76 -2.21 -3.73
C LEU A 77 13.13 -1.60 -4.05
N SER A 78 13.97 -2.30 -4.81
CA SER A 78 15.29 -1.80 -5.23
C SER A 78 15.22 -0.56 -6.14
N GLN A 79 14.06 -0.22 -6.70
CA GLN A 79 13.88 0.95 -7.56
C GLN A 79 13.03 2.05 -6.91
N ALA A 80 12.44 1.79 -5.75
CA ALA A 80 11.63 2.76 -5.03
C ALA A 80 12.50 3.58 -4.06
N ASP A 81 12.49 4.91 -4.20
CA ASP A 81 13.10 5.79 -3.20
C ASP A 81 12.21 5.77 -1.95
N SER A 82 12.65 5.01 -0.94
CA SER A 82 11.94 4.86 0.34
C SER A 82 12.11 6.08 1.26
N GLY A 83 13.06 6.98 0.95
CA GLY A 83 13.53 8.05 1.83
C GLY A 83 14.16 7.56 3.15
N LEU A 84 14.43 6.26 3.28
CA LEU A 84 15.15 5.62 4.38
C LEU A 84 16.60 5.36 3.99
N ASN A 85 17.49 5.26 4.97
CA ASN A 85 18.82 4.71 4.71
C ASN A 85 18.82 3.17 4.74
N GLU A 86 19.88 2.54 4.26
CA GLU A 86 20.01 1.08 4.15
C GLU A 86 19.73 0.35 5.48
N ASP A 87 20.28 0.83 6.60
CA ASP A 87 20.06 0.25 7.92
C ASP A 87 18.58 0.35 8.37
N GLU A 88 17.93 1.49 8.05
CA GLU A 88 16.51 1.70 8.33
C GLU A 88 15.63 0.78 7.47
N GLU A 89 15.96 0.62 6.18
CA GLU A 89 15.28 -0.30 5.27
C GLU A 89 15.39 -1.74 5.75
N ASP A 90 16.61 -2.21 6.03
CA ASP A 90 16.88 -3.56 6.53
C ASP A 90 16.13 -3.83 7.82
N ARG A 91 16.09 -2.85 8.73
CA ARG A 91 15.32 -2.96 9.96
C ARG A 91 13.82 -3.07 9.69
N VAL A 92 13.27 -2.26 8.77
CA VAL A 92 11.85 -2.30 8.42
C VAL A 92 11.48 -3.63 7.76
N VAL A 93 12.27 -4.11 6.80
CA VAL A 93 12.06 -5.40 6.14
C VAL A 93 12.15 -6.54 7.15
N GLY A 94 13.19 -6.56 7.99
CA GLY A 94 13.38 -7.60 9.00
C GLY A 94 12.22 -7.65 10.00
N GLN A 95 11.76 -6.50 10.51
CA GLN A 95 10.62 -6.44 11.42
C GLN A 95 9.30 -6.80 10.72
N THR A 96 9.12 -6.40 9.46
CA THR A 96 7.95 -6.80 8.65
C THR A 96 7.89 -8.32 8.46
N TYR A 97 9.04 -8.96 8.25
CA TYR A 97 9.14 -10.42 8.18
C TYR A 97 8.79 -11.11 9.50
N VAL A 98 9.24 -10.58 10.65
CA VAL A 98 8.83 -11.07 11.98
C VAL A 98 7.32 -10.93 12.19
N ILE A 99 6.72 -9.82 11.73
CA ILE A 99 5.26 -9.62 11.78
C ILE A 99 4.53 -10.68 10.93
N LEU A 100 5.00 -10.95 9.71
CA LEU A 100 4.46 -11.98 8.82
C LEU A 100 4.49 -13.37 9.47
N GLN A 101 5.61 -13.74 10.11
CA GLN A 101 5.73 -14.99 10.85
C GLN A 101 4.76 -15.05 12.03
N GLY A 102 4.68 -13.97 12.81
CA GLY A 102 3.78 -13.86 13.96
C GLY A 102 2.28 -13.95 13.61
N CYS A 103 1.90 -13.54 12.40
CA CYS A 103 0.54 -13.68 11.87
C CYS A 103 0.34 -14.96 11.03
N GLY A 104 1.35 -15.82 10.90
CA GLY A 104 1.27 -17.11 10.22
C GLY A 104 1.15 -17.03 8.68
N LEU A 105 1.72 -15.99 8.08
CA LEU A 105 1.85 -15.79 6.62
C LEU A 105 3.24 -16.17 6.09
N ALA A 106 4.26 -16.21 6.94
CA ALA A 106 5.60 -16.70 6.61
C ALA A 106 6.00 -17.82 7.59
N LYS A 107 6.88 -18.72 7.15
CA LYS A 107 7.50 -19.80 7.94
C LYS A 107 9.01 -19.70 7.85
#